data_AF-A0AAW2D0T0-F1
#
_entry.id   AF-A0AAW2D0T0-F1
#
_cell.length_a   1.000
_cell.length_b   1.000
_cell.length_c   1.000
_cell.angle_alpha   90.00
_cell.angle_beta   90.00
_cell.angle_gamma   90.00
#
_symmetry.space_group_name_H-M   'P 1'
#
loop_
_entity.id
_entity.type
_entity.pdbx_description
1 polymer ?
#
loop_
_entity_poly.entity_id
_entity_poly.type
_entity_poly.pdbx_seq_one_letter_code
_entity_poly.pdbx_strand_id
1 'polypeptide(L)'
;MVLHKFGDKLYSGLVTTMTSHLKEISKSIEDAQGGLFLEELHRKWDDHNKALQMIRDILMYMDRTYIPSTQKTPVHELGMNLWRDNIIHSGKIQTRLLNTLLELVLKERTGEVINRGLMRNIIKMLMDLGSSAYQGDFERPFLEVLAEFYRGESQKFIEYCDCGDYLKKAERRLNVEMERVAHYLDAQSETKITNVVEKEMIANHMVRLIQMENSGLVNMLLDDKYEDLGRMYVLFRRVQDGLLKIREVMTSHIRETGKQLVTDPKRLKDPVEFIQRLLDEKDKYHNIITLSFNNDETFQNALNSSFEYFINLNARSPEFISLFVDEKLPKV
;
A
#
# COMPACT_ATOMS: atom_id res chain seq x y z
N MET A 1 -0.18 -24.15 -49.48
CA MET A 1 1.17 -23.53 -49.41
C MET A 1 2.09 -24.22 -48.41
N VAL A 2 1.69 -24.43 -47.15
CA VAL A 2 2.52 -25.11 -46.12
C VAL A 2 2.92 -26.54 -46.51
N LEU A 3 1.98 -27.33 -47.04
CA LEU A 3 2.22 -28.69 -47.56
C LEU A 3 3.20 -28.76 -48.75
N HIS A 4 3.45 -27.63 -49.42
CA HIS A 4 4.31 -27.54 -50.61
C HIS A 4 5.63 -26.80 -50.33
N LYS A 5 6.14 -26.83 -49.09
CA LYS A 5 7.40 -26.18 -48.66
C LYS A 5 7.45 -24.64 -48.78
N PHE A 6 6.32 -23.97 -49.00
CA PHE A 6 6.24 -22.50 -49.03
C PHE A 6 5.86 -21.88 -47.67
N GLY A 7 6.02 -22.62 -46.56
CA GLY A 7 5.67 -22.15 -45.22
C GLY A 7 6.42 -20.89 -44.80
N ASP A 8 7.70 -20.78 -45.17
CA ASP A 8 8.54 -19.63 -44.85
C ASP A 8 8.05 -18.36 -45.55
N LYS A 9 7.80 -18.44 -46.86
CA LYS A 9 7.28 -17.32 -47.66
C LYS A 9 5.92 -16.84 -47.14
N LEU A 10 5.05 -17.74 -46.71
CA LEU A 10 3.75 -17.39 -46.16
C LEU A 10 3.89 -16.68 -44.79
N TYR A 11 4.75 -17.19 -43.91
CA TYR A 11 5.00 -16.58 -42.60
C TYR A 11 5.64 -15.19 -42.75
N SER A 12 6.66 -15.06 -43.59
CA SER A 12 7.33 -13.79 -43.86
C SER A 12 6.39 -12.77 -44.52
N GLY A 13 5.51 -13.24 -45.42
CA GLY A 13 4.43 -12.44 -46.00
C GLY A 13 3.46 -11.93 -44.94
N LEU A 14 3.00 -12.80 -44.03
CA LEU A 14 2.15 -12.42 -42.91
C LEU A 14 2.79 -11.33 -42.05
N VAL A 15 4.05 -11.52 -41.62
CA VAL A 15 4.81 -10.53 -40.84
C VAL A 15 4.84 -9.18 -41.55
N THR A 16 5.16 -9.18 -42.85
CA THR A 16 5.26 -7.96 -43.65
C THR A 16 3.91 -7.24 -43.73
N THR A 17 2.84 -7.98 -44.05
CA THR A 17 1.49 -7.42 -44.17
C THR A 17 0.99 -6.86 -42.85
N MET A 18 1.13 -7.60 -41.75
CA MET A 18 0.73 -7.14 -40.42
C MET A 18 1.53 -5.91 -39.99
N THR A 19 2.84 -5.91 -40.20
CA THR A 19 3.70 -4.77 -39.86
C THR A 19 3.31 -3.51 -40.65
N SER A 20 3.03 -3.64 -41.95
CA SER A 20 2.57 -2.52 -42.78
C SER A 20 1.26 -1.94 -42.26
N HIS A 21 0.29 -2.81 -41.92
CA HIS A 21 -1.00 -2.38 -41.38
C HIS A 21 -0.87 -1.72 -39.99
N LEU A 22 -0.03 -2.27 -39.12
CA LEU A 22 0.23 -1.69 -37.80
C LEU A 22 0.88 -0.30 -37.90
N LYS A 23 1.71 -0.03 -38.91
CA LYS A 23 2.25 1.33 -39.14
C LYS A 23 1.17 2.34 -39.49
N GLU A 24 0.16 1.94 -40.27
CA GLU A 24 -1.01 2.79 -40.56
C GLU A 24 -1.86 3.04 -39.32
N ILE A 25 -2.09 1.99 -38.51
CA ILE A 25 -2.77 2.10 -37.22
C ILE A 25 -2.00 3.04 -36.28
N SER A 26 -0.68 2.88 -36.18
CA SER A 26 0.19 3.70 -35.35
C SER A 26 0.02 5.18 -35.68
N LYS A 27 0.02 5.54 -36.96
CA LYS A 27 -0.22 6.91 -37.42
C LYS A 27 -1.59 7.44 -36.99
N SER A 28 -2.66 6.64 -37.14
CA SER A 28 -4.01 7.00 -36.69
C SER A 28 -4.06 7.30 -35.18
N ILE A 29 -3.36 6.51 -34.37
CA ILE A 29 -3.28 6.70 -32.92
C ILE A 29 -2.43 7.94 -32.57
N GLU A 30 -1.33 8.16 -33.28
CA GLU A 30 -0.47 9.35 -33.12
C GLU A 30 -1.24 10.64 -33.38
N ASP A 31 -2.08 10.66 -34.43
CA ASP A 31 -2.86 11.82 -34.85
C ASP A 31 -4.03 12.15 -33.89
N ALA A 32 -4.48 11.18 -33.07
CA ALA A 32 -5.52 11.40 -32.07
C ALA A 32 -5.02 12.32 -30.95
N GLN A 33 -5.77 13.36 -30.59
CA GLN A 33 -5.36 14.38 -29.60
C GLN A 33 -6.17 14.30 -28.29
N GLY A 34 -5.56 14.76 -27.20
CA GLY A 34 -6.20 14.88 -25.88
C GLY A 34 -6.79 13.55 -25.39
N GLY A 35 -8.02 13.62 -24.85
CA GLY A 35 -8.73 12.45 -24.30
C GLY A 35 -9.07 11.35 -25.32
N LEU A 36 -9.11 11.68 -26.61
CA LEU A 36 -9.41 10.71 -27.68
C LEU A 36 -8.28 9.71 -27.92
N PHE A 37 -7.07 10.00 -27.45
CA PHE A 37 -5.90 9.14 -27.68
C PHE A 37 -6.05 7.74 -27.09
N LEU A 38 -6.47 7.64 -25.81
CA LEU A 38 -6.66 6.34 -25.17
C LEU A 38 -7.87 5.60 -25.75
N GLU A 39 -8.93 6.32 -26.13
CA GLU A 39 -10.11 5.73 -26.77
C GLU A 39 -9.77 5.13 -28.13
N GLU A 40 -8.99 5.86 -28.95
CA GLU A 40 -8.54 5.39 -30.26
C GLU A 40 -7.58 4.20 -30.12
N LEU A 41 -6.62 4.28 -29.19
CA LEU A 41 -5.71 3.17 -28.88
C LEU A 41 -6.48 1.91 -28.48
N HIS A 42 -7.43 2.05 -27.56
CA HIS A 42 -8.28 0.94 -27.10
C HIS A 42 -9.11 0.35 -28.25
N ARG A 43 -9.76 1.21 -29.05
CA ARG A 43 -10.58 0.76 -30.18
C ARG A 43 -9.75 0.00 -31.21
N LYS A 44 -8.56 0.51 -31.55
CA LYS A 44 -7.65 -0.15 -32.49
C LYS A 44 -7.11 -1.46 -31.94
N TRP A 45 -6.88 -1.56 -30.62
CA TRP A 45 -6.50 -2.79 -29.97
C TRP A 45 -7.59 -3.87 -30.05
N ASP A 46 -8.84 -3.49 -29.77
CA ASP A 46 -9.98 -4.41 -29.88
C ASP A 46 -10.18 -4.92 -31.31
N ASP A 47 -10.07 -4.03 -32.30
CA ASP A 47 -10.16 -4.39 -33.71
C ASP A 47 -9.01 -5.30 -34.13
N HIS A 48 -7.77 -5.02 -33.68
CA HIS A 48 -6.60 -5.85 -33.93
C HIS A 48 -6.76 -7.25 -33.34
N ASN A 49 -7.24 -7.38 -32.10
CA ASN A 49 -7.46 -8.69 -31.48
C ASN A 49 -8.50 -9.53 -32.20
N LYS A 50 -9.61 -8.92 -32.65
CA LYS A 50 -10.62 -9.61 -33.46
C LYS A 50 -10.03 -10.09 -34.78
N ALA A 51 -9.28 -9.22 -35.47
CA ALA A 51 -8.60 -9.57 -36.72
C ALA A 51 -7.57 -10.68 -36.52
N LEU A 52 -6.78 -10.61 -35.45
CA LEU A 52 -5.75 -11.58 -35.12
C LEU A 52 -6.33 -12.97 -34.83
N GLN A 53 -7.47 -13.03 -34.14
CA GLN A 53 -8.18 -14.29 -33.92
C GLN A 53 -8.63 -14.91 -35.25
N MET A 54 -9.21 -14.13 -36.16
CA MET A 54 -9.61 -14.62 -37.49
C MET A 54 -8.39 -15.09 -38.31
N ILE A 55 -7.29 -14.33 -38.29
CA ILE A 55 -6.05 -14.68 -38.99
C ILE A 55 -5.49 -15.99 -38.45
N ARG A 56 -5.45 -16.16 -37.13
CA ARG A 56 -5.03 -17.40 -36.47
C ARG A 56 -5.90 -18.58 -36.90
N ASP A 57 -7.22 -18.42 -36.96
CA ASP A 57 -8.14 -19.49 -37.34
C ASP A 57 -7.95 -19.90 -38.82
N ILE A 58 -7.77 -18.93 -39.72
CA ILE A 58 -7.45 -19.18 -41.13
C ILE A 58 -6.08 -19.87 -41.29
N LEU A 59 -5.09 -19.45 -40.50
CA LEU A 59 -3.72 -19.95 -40.54
C LEU A 59 -3.45 -21.08 -39.54
N MET A 60 -4.50 -21.71 -39.00
CA MET A 60 -4.40 -22.77 -37.98
C MET A 60 -3.45 -23.91 -38.39
N TYR A 61 -3.41 -24.25 -39.68
CA TYR A 61 -2.50 -25.28 -40.18
C TYR A 61 -1.03 -24.85 -40.06
N MET A 62 -0.71 -23.56 -40.26
CA MET A 62 0.64 -23.03 -40.05
C MET A 62 1.08 -23.19 -38.59
N ASP A 63 0.22 -22.80 -37.65
CA ASP A 63 0.48 -22.95 -36.21
C ASP A 63 0.68 -24.42 -35.80
N ARG A 64 -0.12 -25.34 -36.37
CA ARG A 64 -0.08 -26.76 -35.97
C ARG A 64 1.05 -27.55 -36.59
N THR A 65 1.48 -27.23 -37.82
CA THR A 65 2.43 -28.08 -38.56
C THR A 65 3.76 -27.41 -38.87
N TYR A 66 3.75 -26.13 -39.26
CA TYR A 66 4.96 -25.47 -39.72
C TYR A 66 5.76 -24.90 -38.55
N ILE A 67 5.10 -24.14 -37.68
CA ILE A 67 5.74 -23.43 -36.58
C ILE A 67 6.51 -24.36 -35.61
N PRO A 68 5.97 -25.52 -35.17
CA PRO A 68 6.71 -26.43 -34.29
C PRO A 68 7.98 -26.98 -34.93
N SER A 69 7.95 -27.21 -36.25
CA SER A 69 9.10 -27.74 -37.00
C SER A 69 10.22 -26.72 -37.21
N THR A 70 9.89 -25.42 -37.15
CA THR A 70 10.83 -24.32 -37.40
C THR A 70 11.10 -23.44 -36.18
N GLN A 71 10.55 -23.77 -35.01
CA GLN A 71 10.67 -22.99 -33.76
C GLN A 71 10.35 -21.49 -33.93
N LYS A 72 9.39 -21.17 -34.80
CA LYS A 72 8.95 -19.77 -34.99
C LYS A 72 7.93 -19.37 -33.92
N THR A 73 7.64 -18.08 -33.83
CA THR A 73 6.59 -17.57 -32.94
C THR A 73 5.20 -17.93 -33.50
N PRO A 74 4.29 -18.49 -32.69
CA PRO A 74 2.89 -18.72 -33.08
C PRO A 74 2.21 -17.45 -33.61
N VAL A 75 1.27 -17.59 -34.54
CA VAL A 75 0.64 -16.44 -35.23
C VAL A 75 0.03 -15.41 -34.28
N HIS A 76 -0.66 -15.89 -33.23
CA HIS A 76 -1.24 -15.00 -32.23
C HIS A 76 -0.16 -14.24 -31.45
N GLU A 77 0.84 -14.93 -30.94
CA GLU A 77 1.94 -14.31 -30.19
C GLU A 77 2.76 -13.35 -31.07
N LEU A 78 2.97 -13.70 -32.34
CA LEU A 78 3.56 -12.80 -33.33
C LEU A 78 2.75 -11.50 -33.45
N GLY A 79 1.42 -11.59 -33.55
CA GLY A 79 0.55 -10.41 -33.62
C GLY A 79 0.61 -9.53 -32.37
N MET A 80 0.76 -10.14 -31.19
CA MET A 80 0.97 -9.41 -29.93
C MET A 80 2.34 -8.72 -29.89
N ASN A 81 3.41 -9.44 -30.25
CA ASN A 81 4.75 -8.89 -30.32
C ASN A 81 4.83 -7.73 -31.31
N LEU A 82 4.26 -7.89 -32.52
CA LEU A 82 4.23 -6.82 -33.51
C LEU A 82 3.45 -5.60 -33.02
N TRP A 83 2.33 -5.78 -32.31
CA TRP A 83 1.60 -4.66 -31.71
C TRP A 83 2.45 -3.91 -30.67
N ARG A 84 3.07 -4.65 -29.74
CA ARG A 84 3.97 -4.05 -28.74
C ARG A 84 5.07 -3.25 -29.41
N ASP A 85 5.77 -3.84 -30.36
CA ASP A 85 6.98 -3.25 -30.94
C ASP A 85 6.66 -2.07 -31.89
N ASN A 86 5.54 -2.08 -32.61
CA ASN A 86 5.19 -1.04 -33.59
C ASN A 86 4.21 0.03 -33.07
N ILE A 87 3.44 -0.26 -32.02
CA ILE A 87 2.47 0.67 -31.43
C ILE A 87 2.97 1.14 -30.07
N ILE A 88 3.09 0.25 -29.08
CA ILE A 88 3.41 0.64 -27.70
C ILE A 88 4.82 1.20 -27.59
N HIS A 89 5.79 0.59 -28.28
CA HIS A 89 7.19 1.04 -28.34
C HIS A 89 7.48 2.00 -29.51
N SER A 90 6.44 2.52 -30.18
CA SER A 90 6.63 3.68 -31.07
C SER A 90 7.06 4.88 -30.23
N GLY A 91 8.12 5.57 -30.66
CA GLY A 91 8.72 6.68 -29.91
C GLY A 91 7.75 7.83 -29.60
N LYS A 92 6.67 7.99 -30.38
CA LYS A 92 5.63 9.02 -30.11
C LYS A 92 4.52 8.54 -29.19
N ILE A 93 4.26 7.23 -29.14
CA ILE A 93 3.16 6.64 -28.36
C ILE A 93 3.65 6.24 -26.97
N GLN A 94 4.84 5.64 -26.84
CA GLN A 94 5.33 5.07 -25.57
C GLN A 94 5.31 6.09 -24.42
N THR A 95 6.05 7.19 -24.58
CA THR A 95 6.14 8.25 -23.55
C THR A 95 4.79 8.92 -23.33
N ARG A 96 4.02 9.14 -24.40
CA ARG A 96 2.70 9.76 -24.30
C ARG A 96 1.72 8.89 -23.53
N LEU A 97 1.70 7.60 -23.79
CA LEU A 97 0.87 6.62 -23.10
C LEU A 97 1.21 6.62 -21.62
N LEU A 98 2.49 6.44 -21.27
CA LEU A 98 2.93 6.46 -19.88
C LEU A 98 2.50 7.74 -19.16
N ASN A 99 2.82 8.91 -19.73
CA ASN A 99 2.48 10.20 -19.12
C ASN A 99 0.97 10.38 -18.95
N THR A 100 0.17 9.96 -19.94
CA THR A 100 -1.29 10.06 -19.86
C THR A 100 -1.84 9.18 -18.75
N LEU A 101 -1.34 7.94 -18.63
CA LEU A 101 -1.77 7.01 -17.57
C LEU A 101 -1.38 7.55 -16.18
N LEU A 102 -0.17 8.07 -16.02
CA LEU A 102 0.28 8.68 -14.76
C LEU A 102 -0.53 9.94 -14.40
N GLU A 103 -0.84 10.78 -15.38
CA GLU A 103 -1.67 11.97 -15.18
C GLU A 103 -3.09 11.60 -14.75
N LEU A 104 -3.71 10.59 -15.37
CA LEU A 104 -5.02 10.10 -14.96
C LEU A 104 -5.02 9.58 -13.52
N VAL A 105 -3.98 8.83 -13.12
CA VAL A 105 -3.89 8.39 -11.73
C VAL A 105 -3.70 9.59 -10.78
N LEU A 106 -2.90 10.58 -11.15
CA LEU A 106 -2.72 11.79 -10.34
C LEU A 106 -4.04 12.56 -10.18
N LYS A 107 -4.78 12.78 -11.27
CA LYS A 107 -6.10 13.41 -11.28
C LYS A 107 -7.07 12.68 -10.35
N GLU A 108 -7.10 11.35 -10.41
CA GLU A 108 -7.93 10.56 -9.51
C GLU A 108 -7.50 10.72 -8.03
N ARG A 109 -6.18 10.76 -7.74
CA ARG A 109 -5.67 10.98 -6.38
C ARG A 109 -6.05 12.35 -5.80
N THR A 110 -6.19 13.37 -6.66
CA THR A 110 -6.61 14.72 -6.30
C THR A 110 -8.13 14.91 -6.30
N GLY A 111 -8.90 13.84 -6.58
CA GLY A 111 -10.36 13.82 -6.48
C GLY A 111 -11.10 14.10 -7.79
N GLU A 112 -10.40 14.18 -8.92
CA GLU A 112 -11.04 14.29 -10.23
C GLU A 112 -11.61 12.93 -10.67
N VAL A 113 -12.74 12.97 -11.38
CA VAL A 113 -13.36 11.76 -11.92
C VAL A 113 -12.66 11.38 -13.23
N ILE A 114 -12.17 10.15 -13.28
CA ILE A 114 -11.58 9.56 -14.49
C ILE A 114 -12.44 8.43 -15.04
N ASN A 115 -12.26 8.10 -16.32
CA ASN A 115 -12.86 6.92 -16.92
C ASN A 115 -12.10 5.65 -16.48
N ARG A 116 -12.48 5.09 -15.32
CA ARG A 116 -11.89 3.83 -14.79
C ARG A 116 -12.03 2.63 -15.72
N GLY A 117 -13.07 2.59 -16.55
CA GLY A 117 -13.28 1.51 -17.53
C GLY A 117 -12.23 1.55 -18.63
N LEU A 118 -11.99 2.73 -19.21
CA LEU A 118 -10.93 2.92 -20.20
C LEU A 118 -9.55 2.64 -19.61
N MET A 119 -9.29 3.12 -18.39
CA MET A 119 -8.05 2.83 -17.67
C MET A 119 -7.83 1.32 -17.51
N ARG A 120 -8.85 0.59 -17.06
CA ARG A 120 -8.81 -0.88 -16.91
C ARG A 120 -8.49 -1.57 -18.23
N ASN A 121 -9.10 -1.14 -19.33
CA ASN A 121 -8.89 -1.79 -20.63
C ASN A 121 -7.47 -1.54 -21.18
N ILE A 122 -6.93 -0.32 -21.00
CA ILE A 122 -5.55 -0.01 -21.40
C ILE A 122 -4.54 -0.77 -20.55
N ILE A 123 -4.73 -0.84 -19.24
CA ILE A 123 -3.86 -1.64 -18.37
C ILE A 123 -3.96 -3.13 -18.72
N LYS A 124 -5.17 -3.63 -19.02
CA LYS A 124 -5.37 -4.99 -19.50
C LYS A 124 -4.61 -5.27 -20.80
N MET A 125 -4.65 -4.36 -21.77
CA MET A 125 -3.84 -4.48 -22.98
C MET A 125 -2.34 -4.60 -22.63
N LEU A 126 -1.81 -3.76 -21.74
CA LEU A 126 -0.40 -3.84 -21.35
C LEU A 126 -0.07 -5.18 -20.67
N MET A 127 -0.97 -5.73 -19.85
CA MET A 127 -0.82 -7.06 -19.24
C MET A 127 -0.84 -8.17 -20.30
N ASP A 128 -1.76 -8.10 -21.26
CA ASP A 128 -1.90 -9.07 -22.36
C ASP A 128 -0.65 -9.07 -23.28
N LEU A 129 0.06 -7.94 -23.40
CA LEU A 129 1.33 -7.80 -24.14
C LEU A 129 2.57 -8.31 -23.38
N GLY A 130 2.40 -8.69 -22.12
CA GLY A 130 3.42 -9.33 -21.29
C GLY A 130 4.16 -8.39 -20.33
N SER A 131 5.09 -8.96 -19.57
CA SER A 131 5.80 -8.27 -18.47
C SER A 131 6.65 -7.08 -18.94
N SER A 132 7.21 -7.12 -20.15
CA SER A 132 7.97 -5.99 -20.69
C SER A 132 7.10 -4.74 -20.84
N ALA A 133 5.84 -4.91 -21.27
CA ALA A 133 4.89 -3.81 -21.44
C ALA A 133 4.32 -3.35 -20.09
N TYR A 134 3.71 -4.25 -19.30
CA TYR A 134 3.10 -3.83 -18.04
C TYR A 134 4.13 -3.49 -16.96
N GLN A 135 5.04 -4.42 -16.62
CA GLN A 135 5.98 -4.22 -15.51
C GLN A 135 7.11 -3.26 -15.90
N GLY A 136 7.64 -3.41 -17.12
CA GLY A 136 8.74 -2.60 -17.64
C GLY A 136 8.32 -1.17 -17.94
N ASP A 137 7.35 -0.98 -18.85
CA ASP A 137 7.02 0.35 -19.35
C ASP A 137 6.08 1.15 -18.43
N PHE A 138 5.25 0.48 -17.60
CA PHE A 138 4.26 1.15 -16.75
C PHE A 138 4.53 1.00 -15.26
N GLU A 139 4.54 -0.21 -14.70
CA GLU A 139 4.54 -0.44 -13.25
C GLU A 139 5.78 0.18 -12.58
N ARG A 140 6.96 -0.02 -13.16
CA ARG A 140 8.20 0.54 -12.59
C ARG A 140 8.18 2.08 -12.54
N PRO A 141 7.96 2.82 -13.64
CA PRO A 141 7.82 4.27 -13.57
C PRO A 141 6.65 4.73 -12.68
N PHE A 142 5.55 3.98 -12.67
CA PHE A 142 4.40 4.26 -11.80
C PHE A 142 4.77 4.21 -10.32
N LEU A 143 5.54 3.20 -9.90
CA LEU A 143 6.01 3.07 -8.51
C LEU A 143 6.99 4.20 -8.13
N GLU A 144 7.81 4.67 -9.06
CA GLU A 144 8.72 5.81 -8.85
C GLU A 144 7.92 7.10 -8.59
N VAL A 145 6.93 7.41 -9.44
CA VAL A 145 6.05 8.57 -9.27
C VAL A 145 5.17 8.45 -8.03
N LEU A 146 4.68 7.24 -7.72
CA LEU A 146 3.93 6.95 -6.50
C LEU A 146 4.74 7.29 -5.24
N ALA A 147 6.02 6.89 -5.21
CA ALA A 147 6.91 7.16 -4.08
C ALA A 147 7.17 8.65 -3.92
N GLU A 148 7.44 9.38 -5.01
CA GLU A 148 7.63 10.84 -4.97
C GLU A 148 6.37 11.57 -4.49
N PHE A 149 5.20 11.15 -4.97
CA PHE A 149 3.91 11.72 -4.54
C PHE A 149 3.71 11.55 -3.04
N TYR A 150 3.83 10.34 -2.52
CA TYR A 150 3.58 10.07 -1.09
C TYR A 150 4.66 10.64 -0.19
N ARG A 151 5.91 10.74 -0.64
CA ARG A 151 6.96 11.47 0.09
C ARG A 151 6.59 12.94 0.28
N GLY A 152 6.16 13.60 -0.81
CA GLY A 152 5.76 15.00 -0.77
C GLY A 152 4.49 15.24 0.05
N GLU A 153 3.51 14.36 -0.07
CA GLU A 153 2.26 14.45 0.69
C GLU A 153 2.47 14.19 2.18
N SER A 154 3.22 13.14 2.52
CA SER A 154 3.59 12.79 3.89
C SER A 154 4.28 13.98 4.60
N GLN A 155 5.29 14.57 3.96
CA GLN A 155 6.01 15.71 4.54
C GLN A 155 5.07 16.88 4.83
N LYS A 156 4.14 17.20 3.91
CA LYS A 156 3.12 18.23 4.15
C LYS A 156 2.22 17.86 5.33
N PHE A 157 1.73 16.63 5.41
CA PHE A 157 0.85 16.26 6.52
C PHE A 157 1.56 16.36 7.87
N ILE A 158 2.84 16.02 7.96
CA ILE A 158 3.59 16.14 9.21
C ILE A 158 3.77 17.61 9.64
N GLU A 159 3.84 18.54 8.70
CA GLU A 159 3.97 19.97 8.99
C GLU A 159 2.66 20.62 9.44
N TYR A 160 1.51 20.12 8.96
CA TYR A 160 0.20 20.78 9.12
C TYR A 160 -0.85 19.98 9.89
N CYS A 161 -0.56 18.74 10.30
CA CYS A 161 -1.52 17.88 11.00
C CYS A 161 -0.96 17.45 12.35
N ASP A 162 -1.88 17.22 13.29
CA ASP A 162 -1.56 16.44 14.47
C ASP A 162 -1.38 14.95 14.11
N CYS A 163 -0.83 14.16 15.03
CA CYS A 163 -0.54 12.76 14.76
C CYS A 163 -1.82 11.94 14.48
N GLY A 164 -2.94 12.20 15.16
CA GLY A 164 -4.18 11.45 14.95
C GLY A 164 -4.76 11.66 13.54
N ASP A 165 -4.81 12.91 13.10
CA ASP A 165 -5.25 13.29 11.75
C ASP A 165 -4.30 12.79 10.67
N TYR A 166 -2.99 12.82 10.93
CA TYR A 166 -2.00 12.21 10.05
C TYR A 166 -2.30 10.72 9.83
N LEU A 167 -2.50 9.95 10.91
CA LEU A 167 -2.76 8.51 10.84
C LEU A 167 -4.06 8.22 10.08
N LYS A 168 -5.12 9.00 10.30
CA LYS A 168 -6.39 8.89 9.54
C LYS A 168 -6.17 9.09 8.04
N LYS A 169 -5.36 10.08 7.65
CA LYS A 169 -5.02 10.33 6.25
C LYS A 169 -4.16 9.20 5.65
N ALA A 170 -3.18 8.70 6.39
CA ALA A 170 -2.35 7.57 5.96
C ALA A 170 -3.18 6.30 5.73
N GLU A 171 -4.07 5.96 6.67
CA GLU A 171 -5.02 4.85 6.53
C GLU A 171 -5.92 5.01 5.29
N ARG A 172 -6.48 6.21 5.10
CA ARG A 172 -7.31 6.50 3.92
C ARG A 172 -6.53 6.32 2.62
N ARG A 173 -5.27 6.79 2.55
CA ARG A 173 -4.43 6.66 1.35
C ARG A 173 -4.11 5.21 1.03
N LEU A 174 -3.81 4.38 2.03
CA LEU A 174 -3.65 2.94 1.86
C LEU A 174 -4.89 2.29 1.25
N ASN A 175 -6.08 2.59 1.80
CA ASN A 175 -7.34 2.03 1.29
C ASN A 175 -7.63 2.48 -0.15
N VAL A 176 -7.39 3.74 -0.47
CA VAL A 176 -7.57 4.28 -1.83
C VAL A 176 -6.65 3.58 -2.84
N GLU A 177 -5.38 3.32 -2.50
CA GLU A 177 -4.49 2.57 -3.41
C GLU A 177 -4.91 1.10 -3.54
N MET A 178 -5.34 0.44 -2.45
CA MET A 178 -5.87 -0.94 -2.52
C MET A 178 -7.11 -1.03 -3.42
N GLU A 179 -8.05 -0.08 -3.27
CA GLU A 179 -9.19 0.03 -4.17
C GLU A 179 -8.74 0.27 -5.62
N ARG A 180 -7.79 1.16 -5.85
CA ARG A 180 -7.27 1.44 -7.20
C ARG A 180 -6.75 0.18 -7.87
N VAL A 181 -5.98 -0.62 -7.14
CA VAL A 181 -5.46 -1.89 -7.66
C VAL A 181 -6.60 -2.81 -8.08
N ALA A 182 -7.57 -3.02 -7.18
CA ALA A 182 -8.74 -3.86 -7.48
C ALA A 182 -9.58 -3.34 -8.67
N HIS A 183 -9.58 -2.02 -8.92
CA HIS A 183 -10.33 -1.43 -10.02
C HIS A 183 -9.64 -1.53 -11.37
N TYR A 184 -8.33 -1.35 -11.49
CA TYR A 184 -7.74 -1.32 -12.84
C TYR A 184 -6.26 -1.67 -12.95
N LEU A 185 -5.57 -2.04 -11.87
CA LEU A 185 -4.18 -2.48 -11.94
C LEU A 185 -4.07 -4.01 -11.84
N ASP A 186 -2.89 -4.54 -12.12
CA ASP A 186 -2.60 -5.95 -11.90
C ASP A 186 -2.55 -6.25 -10.38
N ALA A 187 -3.15 -7.36 -9.96
CA ALA A 187 -3.12 -7.80 -8.57
C ALA A 187 -1.69 -8.06 -8.06
N GLN A 188 -0.75 -8.44 -8.93
CA GLN A 188 0.67 -8.59 -8.60
C GLN A 188 1.34 -7.27 -8.21
N SER A 189 0.76 -6.13 -8.56
CA SER A 189 1.24 -4.81 -8.16
C SER A 189 0.81 -4.41 -6.75
N GLU A 190 -0.20 -5.07 -6.17
CA GLU A 190 -0.79 -4.70 -4.87
C GLU A 190 0.27 -4.60 -3.77
N THR A 191 1.07 -5.64 -3.60
CA THR A 191 2.12 -5.69 -2.57
C THR A 191 3.18 -4.60 -2.79
N LYS A 192 3.58 -4.36 -4.04
CA LYS A 192 4.60 -3.34 -4.36
C LYS A 192 4.09 -1.93 -4.08
N ILE A 193 2.86 -1.64 -4.47
CA ILE A 193 2.21 -0.34 -4.24
C ILE A 193 2.01 -0.12 -2.75
N THR A 194 1.49 -1.12 -2.04
CA THR A 194 1.27 -1.07 -0.59
C THR A 194 2.58 -0.80 0.14
N ASN A 195 3.66 -1.50 -0.21
CA ASN A 195 4.97 -1.30 0.39
C ASN A 195 5.51 0.13 0.18
N VAL A 196 5.26 0.74 -0.99
CA VAL A 196 5.67 2.14 -1.25
C VAL A 196 4.90 3.09 -0.33
N VAL A 197 3.59 2.93 -0.19
CA VAL A 197 2.79 3.79 0.71
C VAL A 197 3.19 3.58 2.17
N GLU A 198 3.32 2.34 2.62
CA GLU A 198 3.75 2.02 3.99
C GLU A 198 5.13 2.59 4.29
N LYS A 199 6.07 2.53 3.34
CA LYS A 199 7.40 3.11 3.49
C LYS A 199 7.34 4.63 3.60
N GLU A 200 6.75 5.30 2.61
CA GLU A 200 6.80 6.77 2.51
C GLU A 200 5.89 7.47 3.53
N MET A 201 4.75 6.86 3.91
CA MET A 201 3.79 7.44 4.87
C MET A 201 3.99 6.95 6.31
N ILE A 202 4.62 5.80 6.56
CA ILE A 202 4.71 5.24 7.92
C ILE A 202 6.17 5.04 8.31
N ALA A 203 6.92 4.18 7.61
CA ALA A 203 8.25 3.77 8.03
C ALA A 203 9.22 4.95 8.15
N ASN A 204 9.23 5.85 7.15
CA ASN A 204 10.14 7.01 7.11
C ASN A 204 9.88 8.04 8.22
N HIS A 205 8.69 8.02 8.83
CA HIS A 205 8.25 9.04 9.80
C HIS A 205 7.86 8.47 11.15
N MET A 206 8.01 7.15 11.33
CA MET A 206 7.64 6.39 12.52
C MET A 206 8.07 7.06 13.84
N VAL A 207 9.35 7.40 13.97
CA VAL A 207 9.89 8.03 15.19
C VAL A 207 9.29 9.43 15.39
N ARG A 208 9.19 10.22 14.31
CA ARG A 208 8.63 11.58 14.35
C ARG A 208 7.16 11.60 14.73
N LEU A 209 6.38 10.62 14.28
CA LEU A 209 4.96 10.47 14.63
C LEU A 209 4.79 10.05 16.09
N ILE A 210 5.56 9.07 16.57
CA ILE A 210 5.51 8.63 17.97
C ILE A 210 5.88 9.79 18.91
N GLN A 211 6.91 10.56 18.56
CA GLN A 211 7.46 11.64 19.38
C GLN A 211 6.89 13.02 19.04
N MET A 212 5.80 13.07 18.25
CA MET A 212 5.23 14.33 17.80
C MET A 212 4.79 15.19 19.00
N GLU A 213 5.23 16.44 19.03
CA GLU A 213 4.92 17.36 20.12
C GLU A 213 3.41 17.55 20.25
N ASN A 214 2.89 17.49 21.48
CA ASN A 214 1.48 17.68 21.85
C ASN A 214 0.43 16.76 21.19
N SER A 215 0.84 15.79 20.35
CA SER A 215 -0.11 14.89 19.69
C SER A 215 0.38 13.46 19.46
N GLY A 216 1.67 13.19 19.67
CA GLY A 216 2.26 11.85 19.53
C GLY A 216 1.77 10.84 20.57
N LEU A 217 2.38 9.66 20.58
CA LEU A 217 1.91 8.49 21.34
C LEU A 217 1.63 8.79 22.82
N VAL A 218 2.54 9.50 23.50
CA VAL A 218 2.38 9.83 24.92
C VAL A 218 1.12 10.68 25.16
N ASN A 219 0.85 11.68 24.32
CA ASN A 219 -0.35 12.50 24.45
C ASN A 219 -1.61 11.68 24.20
N MET A 220 -1.59 10.79 23.20
CA MET A 220 -2.71 9.89 22.95
C MET A 220 -3.00 8.95 24.14
N LEU A 221 -1.96 8.47 24.83
CA LEU A 221 -2.09 7.65 26.05
C LEU A 221 -2.67 8.47 27.22
N LEU A 222 -2.22 9.71 27.38
CA LEU A 222 -2.70 10.60 28.45
C LEU A 222 -4.18 10.98 28.25
N ASP A 223 -4.55 11.34 27.02
CA ASP A 223 -5.89 11.81 26.65
C ASP A 223 -6.89 10.69 26.35
N ASP A 224 -6.52 9.42 26.55
CA ASP A 224 -7.38 8.25 26.32
C ASP A 224 -7.95 8.19 24.88
N LYS A 225 -7.12 8.54 23.88
CA LYS A 225 -7.50 8.53 22.45
C LYS A 225 -7.49 7.12 21.85
N TYR A 226 -8.36 6.23 22.34
CA TYR A 226 -8.41 4.82 21.96
C TYR A 226 -8.47 4.57 20.44
N GLU A 227 -9.27 5.34 19.70
CA GLU A 227 -9.37 5.17 18.24
C GLU A 227 -8.07 5.49 17.51
N ASP A 228 -7.38 6.56 17.91
CA ASP A 228 -6.12 6.97 17.29
C ASP A 228 -4.98 6.04 17.69
N LEU A 229 -4.98 5.54 18.93
CA LEU A 229 -4.07 4.50 19.39
C LEU A 229 -4.26 3.20 18.61
N GLY A 230 -5.52 2.80 18.36
CA GLY A 230 -5.83 1.62 17.57
C GLY A 230 -5.35 1.75 16.12
N ARG A 231 -5.56 2.92 15.52
CA ARG A 231 -5.04 3.21 14.19
C ARG A 231 -3.51 3.22 14.14
N MET A 232 -2.85 3.79 15.16
CA MET A 232 -1.39 3.75 15.28
C MET A 232 -0.90 2.30 15.34
N TYR A 233 -1.52 1.44 16.15
CA TYR A 233 -1.16 0.02 16.23
C TYR A 233 -1.31 -0.71 14.90
N VAL A 234 -2.46 -0.57 14.23
CA VAL A 234 -2.73 -1.23 12.94
C VAL A 234 -1.74 -0.77 11.86
N LEU A 235 -1.44 0.52 11.78
CA LEU A 235 -0.51 1.07 10.81
C LEU A 235 0.94 0.66 11.10
N PHE A 236 1.36 0.68 12.35
CA PHE A 236 2.75 0.39 12.72
C PHE A 236 3.05 -1.11 12.70
N ARG A 237 2.04 -1.98 12.81
CA ARG A 237 2.20 -3.42 12.57
C ARG A 237 2.67 -3.75 11.15
N ARG A 238 2.42 -2.86 10.19
CA ARG A 238 2.76 -3.06 8.77
C ARG A 238 4.23 -2.81 8.46
N VAL A 239 4.94 -2.07 9.32
CA VAL A 239 6.33 -1.69 9.08
C VAL A 239 7.27 -2.39 10.06
N GLN A 240 8.50 -2.61 9.61
CA GLN A 240 9.54 -3.20 10.43
C GLN A 240 9.76 -2.36 11.72
N ASP A 241 9.86 -3.05 12.86
CA ASP A 241 10.07 -2.48 14.19
C ASP A 241 8.99 -1.51 14.70
N GLY A 242 7.87 -1.35 13.98
CA GLY A 242 6.82 -0.39 14.34
C GLY A 242 6.21 -0.63 15.71
N LEU A 243 5.70 -1.85 15.96
CA LEU A 243 5.14 -2.20 17.27
C LEU A 243 6.19 -2.20 18.38
N LEU A 244 7.44 -2.53 18.06
CA LEU A 244 8.54 -2.48 19.01
C LEU A 244 8.78 -1.04 19.49
N LYS A 245 8.77 -0.05 18.59
CA LYS A 245 8.92 1.36 18.98
C LYS A 245 7.75 1.92 19.78
N ILE A 246 6.51 1.54 19.44
CA ILE A 246 5.35 1.92 20.26
C ILE A 246 5.50 1.33 21.66
N ARG A 247 5.84 0.05 21.77
CA ARG A 247 6.01 -0.64 23.06
C ARG A 247 7.12 -0.03 23.91
N GLU A 248 8.27 0.31 23.31
CA GLU A 248 9.38 0.97 24.02
C GLU A 248 8.95 2.30 24.65
N VAL A 249 8.27 3.16 23.87
CA VAL A 249 7.84 4.47 24.34
C VAL A 249 6.72 4.36 25.38
N MET A 250 5.74 3.47 25.18
CA MET A 250 4.71 3.18 26.17
C MET A 250 5.33 2.67 27.48
N THR A 251 6.25 1.71 27.41
CA THR A 251 6.95 1.16 28.58
C THR A 251 7.70 2.26 29.34
N SER A 252 8.44 3.11 28.63
CA SER A 252 9.17 4.22 29.24
C SER A 252 8.23 5.21 29.91
N HIS A 253 7.10 5.53 29.28
CA HIS A 253 6.11 6.43 29.84
C HIS A 253 5.49 5.87 31.12
N ILE A 254 5.01 4.62 31.08
CA ILE A 254 4.41 3.94 32.25
C ILE A 254 5.39 3.89 33.42
N ARG A 255 6.67 3.56 33.16
CA ARG A 255 7.69 3.50 34.21
C ARG A 255 7.96 4.86 34.84
N GLU A 256 8.00 5.93 34.05
CA GLU A 256 8.20 7.28 34.59
C GLU A 256 6.99 7.77 35.38
N THR A 257 5.78 7.60 34.85
CA THR A 257 4.54 7.96 35.56
C THR A 257 4.38 7.15 36.85
N GLY A 258 4.62 5.84 36.78
CA GLY A 258 4.61 4.94 37.93
C GLY A 258 5.64 5.30 38.99
N LYS A 259 6.88 5.64 38.57
CA LYS A 259 7.92 6.12 39.49
C LYS A 259 7.47 7.38 40.22
N GLN A 260 6.92 8.36 39.51
CA GLN A 260 6.40 9.59 40.12
C GLN A 260 5.24 9.31 41.10
N LEU A 261 4.39 8.34 40.80
CA LEU A 261 3.31 7.88 41.70
C LEU A 261 3.86 7.28 43.00
N VAL A 262 4.89 6.44 42.94
CA VAL A 262 5.42 5.73 44.12
C VAL A 262 6.45 6.51 44.94
N THR A 263 7.09 7.54 44.38
CA THR A 263 8.11 8.31 45.09
C THR A 263 7.61 9.64 45.67
N ASP A 264 6.42 10.13 45.28
CA ASP A 264 5.91 11.42 45.77
C ASP A 264 5.52 11.35 47.26
N PRO A 265 6.24 12.06 48.17
CA PRO A 265 5.97 12.01 49.60
C PRO A 265 4.55 12.46 49.99
N LYS A 266 3.91 13.29 49.16
CA LYS A 266 2.52 13.72 49.41
C LYS A 266 1.53 12.58 49.17
N ARG A 267 1.81 11.70 48.20
CA ARG A 267 0.96 10.57 47.81
C ARG A 267 1.12 9.36 48.73
N LEU A 268 2.20 9.31 49.50
CA LEU A 268 2.47 8.25 50.50
C LEU A 268 1.77 8.47 51.85
N LYS A 269 0.94 9.53 51.98
CA LYS A 269 0.23 9.86 53.23
C LYS A 269 -1.00 8.99 53.48
N ASP A 270 -1.67 8.58 52.41
CA ASP A 270 -2.88 7.76 52.46
C ASP A 270 -2.61 6.43 51.72
N PRO A 271 -2.38 5.32 52.45
CA PRO A 271 -2.14 4.01 51.86
C PRO A 271 -3.26 3.52 50.96
N VAL A 272 -4.52 3.85 51.25
CA VAL A 272 -5.67 3.34 50.52
C VAL A 272 -5.86 4.10 49.23
N GLU A 273 -5.75 5.43 49.28
CA GLU A 273 -5.75 6.27 48.08
C GLU A 273 -4.56 5.93 47.16
N PHE A 274 -3.39 5.63 47.76
CA PHE A 274 -2.20 5.22 47.02
C PHE A 274 -2.44 3.95 46.20
N ILE A 275 -2.97 2.88 46.82
CA ILE A 275 -3.26 1.63 46.12
C ILE A 275 -4.38 1.81 45.09
N GLN A 276 -5.42 2.58 45.41
CA GLN A 276 -6.49 2.85 44.45
C GLN A 276 -5.96 3.51 43.17
N ARG A 277 -5.09 4.52 43.29
CA ARG A 277 -4.47 5.17 42.11
C ARG A 277 -3.61 4.21 41.27
N LEU A 278 -2.93 3.25 41.91
CA LEU A 278 -2.18 2.23 41.18
C LEU A 278 -3.11 1.27 40.42
N LEU A 279 -4.24 0.91 41.01
CA LEU A 279 -5.25 0.08 40.33
C LEU A 279 -5.88 0.84 39.16
N ASP A 280 -6.25 2.11 39.35
CA ASP A 280 -6.82 2.95 38.30
C ASP A 280 -5.85 3.11 37.11
N GLU A 281 -4.56 3.33 37.39
CA GLU A 281 -3.51 3.44 36.37
C GLU A 281 -3.34 2.10 35.62
N LYS A 282 -3.39 0.97 36.34
CA LYS A 282 -3.31 -0.37 35.75
C LYS A 282 -4.50 -0.62 34.83
N ASP A 283 -5.70 -0.33 35.30
CA ASP A 283 -6.94 -0.52 34.56
C ASP A 283 -6.97 0.36 33.31
N LYS A 284 -6.50 1.62 33.38
CA LYS A 284 -6.34 2.51 32.23
C LYS A 284 -5.50 1.87 31.12
N TYR A 285 -4.26 1.46 31.41
CA TYR A 285 -3.41 0.87 30.37
C TYR A 285 -3.87 -0.52 29.94
N HIS A 286 -4.44 -1.31 30.84
CA HIS A 286 -5.05 -2.59 30.48
C HIS A 286 -6.20 -2.40 29.48
N ASN A 287 -7.05 -1.39 29.69
CA ASN A 287 -8.12 -1.03 28.76
C ASN A 287 -7.56 -0.54 27.42
N ILE A 288 -6.50 0.28 27.41
CA ILE A 288 -5.84 0.71 26.17
C ILE A 288 -5.33 -0.51 25.38
N ILE A 289 -4.64 -1.45 26.03
CA ILE A 289 -4.10 -2.64 25.35
C ILE A 289 -5.24 -3.51 24.80
N THR A 290 -6.28 -3.72 25.60
CA THR A 290 -7.43 -4.55 25.22
C THR A 290 -8.22 -3.94 24.06
N LEU A 291 -8.51 -2.63 24.12
CA LEU A 291 -9.39 -1.95 23.14
C LEU A 291 -8.64 -1.46 21.90
N SER A 292 -7.40 -0.99 22.05
CA SER A 292 -6.64 -0.35 20.97
C SER A 292 -5.54 -1.24 20.39
N PHE A 293 -4.90 -2.07 21.21
CA PHE A 293 -3.76 -2.90 20.77
C PHE A 293 -4.13 -4.37 20.59
N ASN A 294 -5.41 -4.66 20.31
CA ASN A 294 -5.93 -6.01 20.04
C ASN A 294 -5.56 -7.06 21.12
N ASN A 295 -5.44 -6.63 22.37
CA ASN A 295 -5.00 -7.48 23.48
C ASN A 295 -3.64 -8.18 23.23
N ASP A 296 -2.70 -7.48 22.58
CA ASP A 296 -1.36 -8.00 22.27
C ASP A 296 -0.59 -8.40 23.54
N GLU A 297 -0.24 -9.68 23.64
CA GLU A 297 0.45 -10.25 24.80
C GLU A 297 1.79 -9.56 25.09
N THR A 298 2.48 -9.07 24.07
CA THR A 298 3.77 -8.40 24.27
C THR A 298 3.60 -7.05 24.95
N PHE A 299 2.48 -6.36 24.71
CA PHE A 299 2.12 -5.13 25.42
C PHE A 299 1.64 -5.42 26.84
N GLN A 300 0.86 -6.49 27.06
CA GLN A 300 0.46 -6.92 28.40
C GLN A 300 1.69 -7.26 29.26
N ASN A 301 2.65 -7.99 28.71
CA ASN A 301 3.90 -8.33 29.40
C ASN A 301 4.73 -7.07 29.73
N ALA A 302 4.78 -6.10 28.81
CA ALA A 302 5.45 -4.83 29.04
C ALA A 302 4.78 -4.00 30.16
N LEU A 303 3.44 -4.01 30.22
CA LEU A 303 2.67 -3.39 31.29
C LEU A 303 3.00 -4.05 32.64
N ASN A 304 2.89 -5.38 32.73
CA ASN A 304 3.17 -6.14 33.95
C ASN A 304 4.60 -5.91 34.46
N SER A 305 5.59 -5.99 33.57
CA SER A 305 7.00 -5.73 33.90
C SER A 305 7.24 -4.28 34.36
N SER A 306 6.50 -3.31 33.81
CA SER A 306 6.60 -1.92 34.24
C SER A 306 6.04 -1.71 35.64
N PHE A 307 4.89 -2.32 35.96
CA PHE A 307 4.30 -2.28 37.30
C PHE A 307 5.19 -2.95 38.34
N GLU A 308 5.74 -4.12 38.03
CA GLU A 308 6.71 -4.79 38.90
C GLU A 308 7.93 -3.91 39.16
N TYR A 309 8.45 -3.24 38.13
CA TYR A 309 9.61 -2.36 38.26
C TYR A 309 9.38 -1.21 39.25
N PHE A 310 8.31 -0.43 39.10
CA PHE A 310 8.14 0.75 39.96
C PHE A 310 7.54 0.44 41.32
N ILE A 311 6.70 -0.60 41.47
CA ILE A 311 6.17 -1.00 42.80
C ILE A 311 7.33 -1.37 43.74
N ASN A 312 8.36 -2.03 43.21
CA ASN A 312 9.57 -2.41 43.94
C ASN A 312 10.48 -1.23 44.31
N LEU A 313 10.25 -0.03 43.77
CA LEU A 313 11.00 1.18 44.18
C LEU A 313 10.53 1.72 45.54
N ASN A 314 9.34 1.36 46.00
CA ASN A 314 8.81 1.78 47.30
C ASN A 314 8.78 0.60 48.27
N ALA A 315 9.60 0.66 49.32
CA ALA A 315 9.68 -0.37 50.35
C ALA A 315 8.38 -0.55 51.16
N ARG A 316 7.50 0.46 51.17
CA ARG A 316 6.20 0.41 51.88
C ARG A 316 5.07 -0.15 51.03
N SER A 317 5.31 -0.48 49.75
CA SER A 317 4.27 -1.04 48.87
C SER A 317 3.56 -2.28 49.47
N PRO A 318 4.25 -3.27 50.07
CA PRO A 318 3.58 -4.42 50.68
C PRO A 318 2.70 -4.06 51.89
N GLU A 319 3.15 -3.11 52.72
CA GLU A 319 2.40 -2.59 53.88
C GLU A 319 1.09 -1.93 53.40
N PHE A 320 1.17 -1.09 52.37
CA PHE A 320 0.02 -0.37 51.84
C PHE A 320 -1.00 -1.30 51.17
N ILE A 321 -0.54 -2.35 50.49
CA ILE A 321 -1.42 -3.39 49.94
C ILE A 321 -2.17 -4.10 51.07
N SER A 322 -1.50 -4.46 52.17
CA SER A 322 -2.17 -5.11 53.32
C SER A 322 -3.26 -4.22 53.91
N LEU A 323 -2.96 -2.94 54.15
CA LEU A 323 -3.92 -1.97 54.70
C LEU A 323 -5.13 -1.76 53.78
N PHE A 324 -4.90 -1.69 52.46
CA PHE A 324 -5.98 -1.58 51.49
C PHE A 324 -6.91 -2.80 51.50
N VAL A 325 -6.34 -4.00 51.59
CA VAL A 325 -7.13 -5.24 51.67
C VAL A 325 -7.92 -5.31 52.97
N ASP A 326 -7.32 -4.95 54.10
CA ASP A 326 -7.98 -4.93 55.41
C ASP A 326 -9.16 -3.94 55.46
N GLU A 327 -9.07 -2.82 54.76
CA GLU A 327 -10.16 -1.83 54.68
C GLU A 327 -11.28 -2.26 53.72
N LYS A 328 -10.95 -2.92 52.60
CA LYS A 328 -11.93 -3.37 51.60
C LYS A 328 -12.63 -4.67 51.98
N LEU A 329 -12.05 -5.48 52.87
CA LEU A 329 -12.71 -6.66 53.41
C LEU A 329 -13.74 -6.25 54.49
N PRO A 330 -14.97 -6.78 54.44
CA PRO A 330 -15.94 -6.52 55.49
C PRO A 330 -15.39 -7.00 56.83
N LYS A 331 -15.45 -6.16 57.87
CA LYS A 331 -15.18 -6.59 59.24
C LYS A 331 -16.26 -7.60 59.63
N VAL A 332 -15.85 -8.85 59.78
CA VAL A 332 -16.70 -9.98 60.21
C VAL A 332 -17.21 -9.75 61.62
#